data_AF-A0A7S1RDH9-F1
#
_entry.id   AF-A0A7S1RDH9-F1
#
_cell.length_a   1.000
_cell.length_b   1.000
_cell.length_c   1.000
_cell.angle_alpha   90.00
_cell.angle_beta   90.00
_cell.angle_gamma   90.00
#
_symmetry.space_group_name_H-M   'P 1'
#
loop_
_entity.id
_entity.type
_entity.pdbx_description
1 polymer ?
#
loop_
_entity_poly.entity_id
_entity_poly.type
_entity_poly.pdbx_seq_one_letter_code
_entity_poly.pdbx_strand_id
1 'polypeptide(L)'
;YFVRGQTALLGAVLGREEEGEGRGQGVRQSRYIVVTDKLFEMADRARHDHCSFVLAVVLFHLVLRSLLLRVLYHRAAVSLQKRYRYLATRGRARSAVVPAICIQRFWRGLQAALLVARRDAAVERLQRSYRAWRWQRRSRALLRNTLLLQRVWRG
;
A
#
# COMPACT_ATOMS: atom_id res chain seq x y z
N TYR A 1 0.76 25.21 26.34
CA TYR A 1 0.57 25.54 27.77
C TYR A 1 0.85 24.29 28.62
N PHE A 2 2.13 24.01 28.85
CA PHE A 2 2.56 22.97 29.79
C PHE A 2 2.51 23.57 31.20
N VAL A 3 1.61 23.07 32.03
CA VAL A 3 1.39 23.54 33.40
C VAL A 3 2.59 23.10 34.26
N ARG A 4 3.52 24.03 34.51
CA ARG A 4 4.61 23.88 35.49
C ARG A 4 3.98 23.58 36.86
N GLY A 5 4.33 22.43 37.46
CA GLY A 5 3.86 22.01 38.79
C GLY A 5 3.25 20.61 38.87
N GLN A 6 2.87 20.00 37.73
CA GLN A 6 2.34 18.63 37.72
C GLN A 6 3.34 17.58 38.21
N THR A 7 4.63 17.77 37.93
CA THR A 7 5.70 16.86 38.40
C THR A 7 5.92 16.95 39.90
N ALA A 8 5.74 18.13 40.50
CA ALA A 8 5.83 18.31 41.96
C ALA A 8 4.61 17.69 42.68
N LEU A 9 3.41 17.86 42.12
CA LEU A 9 2.19 17.20 42.62
C LEU A 9 2.22 15.68 42.41
N LEU A 10 2.72 15.19 41.27
CA LEU A 10 2.95 13.77 41.04
C LEU A 10 3.99 13.22 42.02
N GLY A 11 5.08 13.96 42.29
CA GLY A 11 6.10 13.60 43.27
C GLY A 11 5.53 13.50 44.69
N ALA A 12 4.66 14.43 45.10
CA ALA A 12 3.97 14.37 46.39
C ALA A 12 2.93 13.22 46.49
N VAL A 13 2.36 12.79 45.36
CA VAL A 13 1.39 11.69 45.28
C VAL A 13 2.08 10.32 45.08
N LEU A 14 3.32 10.29 44.58
CA LEU A 14 4.16 9.10 44.35
C LEU A 14 5.16 8.83 45.48
N GLY A 15 5.60 9.85 46.21
CA GLY A 15 6.63 9.75 47.23
C GLY A 15 6.09 9.37 48.60
N ARG A 16 5.83 8.07 48.83
CA ARG A 16 5.99 7.41 50.13
C ARG A 16 6.10 5.89 49.93
N GLU A 17 7.22 5.46 49.37
CA GLU A 17 7.65 4.05 49.37
C GLU A 17 8.77 3.83 50.40
N GLU A 18 8.63 4.32 51.63
CA GLU A 18 9.44 3.85 52.76
C GLU A 18 8.58 3.93 54.02
N GLU A 19 7.77 2.90 54.26
CA GLU A 19 7.32 2.44 55.58
C GLU A 19 6.30 1.30 55.42
N GLY A 20 6.72 0.08 55.78
CA GLY A 20 5.80 -0.99 56.17
C GLY A 20 5.77 -2.23 55.27
N GLU A 21 6.79 -3.08 55.39
CA GLU A 21 6.56 -4.53 55.26
C GLU A 21 5.52 -4.96 56.31
N GLY A 22 4.32 -5.31 55.85
CA GLY A 22 3.23 -5.78 56.70
C GLY A 22 2.32 -6.74 55.96
N ARG A 23 2.51 -8.03 56.22
CA ARG A 23 1.62 -9.12 55.80
C ARG A 23 0.19 -8.84 56.25
N GLY A 24 -0.74 -8.68 55.31
CA GLY A 24 -2.16 -8.55 55.61
C GLY A 24 -2.98 -8.59 54.33
N GLN A 25 -3.82 -9.61 54.21
CA GLN A 25 -4.74 -9.86 53.11
C GLN A 25 -5.90 -8.84 53.14
N GLY A 26 -5.59 -7.58 52.84
CA GLY A 26 -6.57 -6.55 52.52
C GLY A 26 -6.67 -6.42 51.01
N VAL A 27 -7.88 -6.40 50.46
CA VAL A 27 -8.12 -6.01 49.06
C VAL A 27 -7.31 -4.74 48.81
N ARG A 28 -6.28 -4.81 47.96
CA ARG A 28 -5.49 -3.64 47.57
C ARG A 28 -6.45 -2.66 46.91
N GLN A 29 -6.97 -1.71 47.69
CA GLN A 29 -7.79 -0.63 47.15
C GLN A 29 -6.98 0.01 46.03
N SER A 30 -7.58 0.07 44.84
CA SER A 30 -6.94 0.68 43.68
C SER A 30 -6.49 2.07 44.08
N ARG A 31 -5.23 2.41 43.81
CA ARG A 31 -4.60 3.68 44.20
C ARG A 31 -5.46 4.91 43.86
N TYR A 32 -6.23 4.81 42.78
CA TYR A 32 -7.16 5.85 42.35
C TYR A 32 -8.33 6.06 43.31
N ILE A 33 -8.84 5.00 43.93
CA ILE A 33 -9.91 5.04 44.95
C ILE A 33 -9.39 5.78 46.19
N VAL A 34 -8.18 5.42 46.64
CA VAL A 34 -7.54 6.08 47.79
C VAL A 34 -7.28 7.56 47.54
N VAL A 35 -6.91 7.94 46.31
CA VAL A 35 -6.72 9.36 45.95
C VAL A 35 -8.06 10.09 45.87
N THR A 36 -9.10 9.48 45.28
CA THR A 36 -10.43 10.11 45.23
C THR A 36 -11.00 10.33 46.62
N ASP A 37 -10.89 9.35 47.52
CA ASP A 37 -11.41 9.45 48.88
C ASP A 37 -10.72 10.59 49.65
N LYS A 38 -9.40 10.71 49.53
CA LYS A 38 -8.64 11.83 50.12
C LYS A 38 -9.03 13.18 49.53
N LEU A 39 -9.32 13.26 48.24
CA LEU A 39 -9.76 14.49 47.60
C LEU A 39 -11.16 14.91 48.09
N PHE A 40 -12.07 13.95 48.32
CA PHE A 40 -13.37 14.22 48.91
C PHE A 40 -13.26 14.65 50.37
N GLU A 41 -12.44 13.99 51.18
CA GLU A 41 -12.19 14.43 52.56
C GLU A 41 -11.62 15.85 52.64
N MET A 42 -10.72 16.22 51.72
CA MET A 42 -10.19 17.58 51.65
C MET A 42 -11.24 18.59 51.20
N ALA A 43 -12.12 18.20 50.27
CA ALA A 43 -13.21 19.04 49.79
C ALA A 43 -14.28 19.27 50.87
N ASP A 44 -14.59 18.26 51.69
CA ASP A 44 -15.56 18.37 52.79
C ASP A 44 -15.01 19.18 53.98
N ARG A 45 -13.68 19.21 54.17
CA ARG A 45 -13.03 20.09 55.16
C ARG A 45 -12.84 21.54 54.68
N ALA A 46 -13.12 21.83 53.41
CA ALA A 46 -12.95 23.16 52.86
C ALA A 46 -14.05 24.12 53.36
N ARG A 47 -13.73 25.41 53.43
CA ARG A 47 -14.63 26.47 53.94
C ARG A 47 -15.89 26.70 53.10
N HIS A 48 -16.04 26.01 51.97
CA HIS A 48 -17.13 26.21 51.02
C HIS A 48 -17.98 24.93 50.94
N ASP A 49 -19.25 25.02 51.33
CA ASP A 49 -20.18 23.88 51.46
C ASP A 49 -20.49 23.12 50.15
N HIS A 50 -20.02 23.61 49.00
CA HIS A 50 -20.28 23.03 47.68
C HIS A 50 -19.04 22.38 47.04
N CYS A 51 -17.90 22.33 47.74
CA CYS A 51 -16.64 21.91 47.14
C CYS A 51 -16.65 20.44 46.68
N SER A 52 -17.25 19.53 47.46
CA SER A 52 -17.37 18.10 47.10
C SER A 52 -18.30 17.87 45.89
N PHE A 53 -19.36 18.67 45.75
CA PHE A 53 -20.22 18.64 44.56
C PHE A 53 -19.45 19.04 43.30
N VAL A 54 -18.69 20.15 43.36
CA VAL A 54 -17.87 20.59 42.22
C VAL A 54 -16.81 19.55 41.87
N LEU A 55 -16.16 18.94 42.87
CA LEU A 55 -15.19 17.87 42.66
C LEU A 55 -15.82 16.65 41.96
N ALA A 56 -17.01 16.21 42.38
CA ALA A 56 -17.72 15.09 41.76
C ALA A 56 -18.05 15.38 40.28
N VAL A 57 -18.52 16.59 39.95
CA VAL A 57 -18.79 17.01 38.57
C VAL A 57 -17.52 17.01 37.71
N VAL A 58 -16.41 17.49 38.26
CA VAL A 58 -15.10 17.49 37.56
C VAL A 58 -14.63 16.06 37.30
N LEU A 59 -14.68 15.18 38.31
CA LEU A 59 -14.29 13.78 38.16
C LEU A 59 -15.17 13.05 37.13
N PHE A 60 -16.48 13.28 37.17
CA PHE A 60 -17.41 12.72 36.19
C PHE A 60 -17.07 13.16 34.76
N HIS A 61 -16.81 14.46 34.56
CA HIS A 61 -16.40 14.98 33.27
C HIS A 61 -15.05 14.43 32.78
N LEU A 62 -14.08 14.22 33.68
CA LEU A 62 -12.79 13.61 33.33
C LEU A 62 -12.96 12.16 32.88
N VAL A 63 -13.79 11.39 33.58
CA VAL A 63 -14.11 10.01 33.20
C VAL A 63 -14.79 9.99 31.82
N LEU A 64 -15.82 10.81 31.61
CA LEU A 64 -16.51 10.89 30.32
C LEU A 64 -15.56 11.27 29.17
N ARG A 65 -14.69 12.28 29.36
CA ARG A 65 -13.71 12.68 28.36
C ARG A 65 -12.72 11.55 28.05
N SER A 66 -12.26 10.83 29.06
CA SER A 66 -11.34 9.70 28.87
C SER A 66 -11.97 8.54 28.11
N LEU A 67 -13.24 8.23 28.40
CA LEU A 67 -14.01 7.19 27.72
C LEU A 67 -14.27 7.56 26.26
N LEU A 68 -14.66 8.82 26.01
CA LEU A 68 -14.87 9.32 24.66
C LEU A 68 -13.58 9.24 23.83
N LEU A 69 -12.43 9.68 24.40
CA LEU A 69 -11.13 9.56 23.74
C LEU A 69 -10.81 8.10 23.41
N ARG A 70 -11.02 7.16 24.34
CA ARG A 70 -10.80 5.74 24.10
C ARG A 70 -11.64 5.22 22.92
N VAL A 71 -12.92 5.58 22.85
CA VAL A 71 -13.80 5.19 21.74
C VAL A 71 -13.35 5.81 20.42
N LEU A 72 -13.00 7.10 20.42
CA LEU A 72 -12.52 7.80 19.22
C LEU A 72 -11.21 7.17 18.69
N TYR A 73 -10.23 6.94 19.56
CA TYR A 73 -8.97 6.30 19.17
C TYR A 73 -9.20 4.87 18.68
N HIS A 74 -10.08 4.11 19.33
CA HIS A 74 -10.41 2.76 18.87
C HIS A 74 -11.05 2.78 17.48
N ARG A 75 -12.03 3.65 17.23
CA ARG A 75 -12.66 3.81 15.90
C ARG A 75 -11.64 4.27 14.85
N ALA A 76 -10.79 5.23 15.19
CA ALA A 76 -9.73 5.70 14.30
C ALA A 76 -8.76 4.55 13.93
N ALA A 77 -8.32 3.77 14.91
CA ALA A 77 -7.45 2.62 14.70
C ALA A 77 -8.12 1.57 13.78
N VAL A 78 -9.38 1.21 14.03
CA VAL A 78 -10.13 0.28 13.18
C VAL A 78 -10.26 0.80 11.75
N SER A 79 -10.53 2.10 11.57
CA SER A 79 -10.64 2.72 10.24
C SER A 79 -9.32 2.63 9.45
N LEU A 80 -8.20 2.88 10.13
CA LEU A 80 -6.86 2.83 9.55
C LEU A 80 -6.46 1.39 9.21
N GLN A 81 -6.75 0.44 10.11
CA GLN A 81 -6.53 -0.99 9.85
C GLN A 81 -7.34 -1.49 8.66
N LYS A 82 -8.62 -1.12 8.54
CA LYS A 82 -9.47 -1.47 7.39
C LYS A 82 -8.89 -0.93 6.09
N ARG A 83 -8.50 0.35 6.07
CA ARG A 83 -7.89 0.98 4.89
C ARG A 83 -6.56 0.33 4.51
N TYR A 84 -5.70 0.04 5.49
CA TYR A 84 -4.44 -0.66 5.27
C TYR A 84 -4.66 -2.05 4.67
N ARG A 85 -5.56 -2.86 5.25
CA ARG A 85 -5.89 -4.19 4.74
C ARG A 85 -6.42 -4.13 3.31
N TYR A 86 -7.32 -3.19 3.01
CA TYR A 86 -7.85 -2.98 1.66
C TYR A 86 -6.74 -2.63 0.65
N LEU A 87 -5.85 -1.70 0.99
CA LEU A 87 -4.73 -1.34 0.10
C LEU A 87 -3.77 -2.52 -0.10
N ALA A 88 -3.47 -3.28 0.95
CA ALA A 88 -2.61 -4.45 0.87
C ALA A 88 -3.20 -5.54 -0.04
N THR A 89 -4.49 -5.87 0.10
CA THR A 89 -5.15 -6.88 -0.74
C THR A 89 -5.26 -6.40 -2.19
N ARG A 90 -5.65 -5.14 -2.41
CA ARG A 90 -5.73 -4.54 -3.75
C ARG A 90 -4.37 -4.49 -4.45
N GLY A 91 -3.31 -4.15 -3.71
CA GLY A 91 -1.93 -4.14 -4.22
C GLY A 91 -1.48 -5.53 -4.67
N ARG A 92 -1.72 -6.56 -3.86
CA ARG A 92 -1.40 -7.96 -4.21
C ARG A 92 -2.17 -8.43 -5.45
N ALA A 93 -3.47 -8.16 -5.52
CA ALA A 93 -4.29 -8.53 -6.68
C ALA A 93 -3.77 -7.87 -7.97
N ARG A 94 -3.43 -6.58 -7.92
CA ARG A 94 -2.85 -5.88 -9.08
C ARG A 94 -1.49 -6.45 -9.46
N SER A 95 -0.60 -6.68 -8.48
CA SER A 95 0.74 -7.22 -8.72
C SER A 95 0.70 -8.62 -9.33
N ALA A 96 -0.30 -9.44 -8.99
CA ALA A 96 -0.45 -10.78 -9.56
C ALA A 96 -0.91 -10.75 -11.03
N VAL A 97 -1.77 -9.80 -11.41
CA VAL A 97 -2.36 -9.75 -12.75
C VAL A 97 -1.45 -9.07 -13.78
N VAL A 98 -0.65 -8.08 -13.36
CA VAL A 98 0.22 -7.29 -14.27
C VAL A 98 1.16 -8.16 -15.10
N PRO A 99 1.89 -9.15 -14.54
CA PRO A 99 2.77 -10.03 -15.33
C PRO A 99 2.01 -10.78 -16.43
N ALA A 100 0.81 -11.30 -16.12
CA ALA A 100 0.01 -12.02 -17.09
C ALA A 100 -0.42 -11.12 -18.26
N ILE A 101 -0.85 -9.89 -17.98
CA ILE A 101 -1.18 -8.90 -19.02
C ILE A 101 0.05 -8.60 -19.90
N CYS A 102 1.22 -8.40 -19.30
CA CYS A 102 2.45 -8.14 -20.03
C CYS A 102 2.79 -9.31 -20.98
N ILE A 103 2.76 -10.54 -20.47
CA ILE A 103 3.04 -11.75 -21.26
C ILE A 103 2.05 -11.86 -22.43
N GLN A 104 0.75 -11.71 -22.16
CA GLN A 104 -0.28 -11.76 -23.20
C GLN A 104 -0.09 -10.68 -24.28
N ARG A 105 0.31 -9.46 -23.88
CA ARG A 105 0.58 -8.36 -24.81
C ARG A 105 1.78 -8.68 -25.71
N PHE A 106 2.89 -9.14 -25.12
CA PHE A 106 4.08 -9.53 -25.88
C PHE A 106 3.80 -10.69 -26.82
N TRP A 107 3.03 -11.69 -26.36
CA TRP A 107 2.64 -12.83 -27.20
C TRP A 107 1.84 -12.41 -28.43
N ARG A 108 0.82 -11.55 -28.24
CA ARG A 108 0.03 -11.00 -29.37
C ARG A 108 0.90 -10.20 -30.34
N GLY A 109 1.84 -9.40 -29.82
CA GLY A 109 2.79 -8.64 -30.63
C GLY A 109 3.71 -9.56 -31.45
N LEU A 110 4.24 -10.62 -30.83
CA LEU A 110 5.10 -11.60 -31.49
C LEU A 110 4.34 -12.34 -32.60
N GLN A 111 3.10 -12.76 -32.34
CA GLN A 111 2.27 -13.42 -33.35
C GLN A 111 2.05 -12.54 -34.58
N ALA A 112 1.71 -11.26 -34.37
CA ALA A 112 1.54 -10.31 -35.47
C ALA A 112 2.85 -10.10 -36.25
N ALA A 113 3.98 -9.93 -35.54
CA ALA A 113 5.29 -9.77 -36.16
C ALA A 113 5.70 -10.99 -36.99
N LEU A 114 5.47 -12.21 -36.47
CA LEU A 114 5.74 -13.45 -37.21
C LEU A 114 4.89 -13.58 -38.46
N LEU A 115 3.62 -13.17 -38.40
CA LEU A 115 2.72 -13.20 -39.54
C LEU A 115 3.20 -12.25 -40.65
N VAL A 116 3.59 -11.02 -40.29
CA VAL A 116 4.16 -10.04 -41.24
C VAL A 116 5.48 -10.56 -41.81
N ALA A 117 6.41 -11.01 -40.99
CA ALA A 117 7.70 -11.53 -41.43
C ALA A 117 7.55 -12.71 -42.41
N ARG A 118 6.59 -13.61 -42.17
CA ARG A 118 6.29 -14.72 -43.11
C ARG A 118 5.77 -14.22 -44.45
N ARG A 119 4.90 -13.20 -44.45
CA ARG A 119 4.38 -12.60 -45.68
C ARG A 119 5.48 -11.89 -46.46
N ASP A 120 6.32 -11.10 -45.78
CA ASP A 120 7.42 -10.38 -46.40
C ASP A 120 8.44 -11.34 -47.03
N ALA A 121 8.81 -12.41 -46.31
CA ALA A 121 9.70 -13.45 -46.85
C ALA A 121 9.12 -14.14 -48.09
N ALA A 122 7.80 -14.38 -48.12
CA ALA A 122 7.13 -14.95 -49.29
C ALA A 122 7.15 -13.99 -50.49
N VAL A 123 6.86 -12.71 -50.26
CA VAL A 123 6.94 -11.67 -51.30
C VAL A 123 8.35 -11.54 -51.84
N GLU A 124 9.36 -11.56 -50.98
CA GLU A 124 10.76 -11.47 -51.40
C GLU A 124 11.16 -12.63 -52.31
N ARG A 125 10.78 -13.86 -51.97
CA ARG A 125 11.01 -15.05 -52.82
C ARG A 125 10.34 -14.89 -54.18
N LEU A 126 9.08 -14.45 -54.21
CA LEU A 126 8.33 -14.23 -55.45
C LEU A 126 9.02 -13.19 -56.34
N GLN A 127 9.45 -12.06 -55.76
CA GLN A 127 10.14 -11.00 -56.47
C GLN A 127 11.46 -11.49 -57.07
N ARG A 128 12.27 -12.25 -56.30
CA ARG A 128 13.52 -12.83 -56.79
C ARG A 128 13.26 -13.79 -57.97
N SER A 129 12.30 -14.71 -57.84
CA SER A 129 11.92 -15.64 -58.90
C SER A 129 11.42 -14.93 -60.15
N TYR A 130 10.58 -13.90 -60.01
CA TYR A 130 10.07 -13.11 -61.12
C TYR A 130 11.19 -12.37 -61.86
N ARG A 131 12.12 -11.73 -61.12
CA ARG A 131 13.28 -11.05 -61.71
C ARG A 131 14.17 -12.02 -62.48
N ALA A 132 14.45 -13.19 -61.90
CA ALA A 132 15.25 -14.24 -62.55
C ALA A 132 14.57 -14.77 -63.82
N TRP A 133 13.26 -15.06 -63.77
CA TRP A 133 12.49 -15.47 -64.94
C TRP A 133 12.50 -14.41 -66.04
N ARG A 134 12.27 -13.14 -65.69
CA ARG A 134 12.26 -12.02 -66.63
C ARG A 134 13.62 -11.84 -67.31
N TRP A 135 14.71 -11.93 -66.54
CA TRP A 135 16.07 -11.90 -67.07
C TRP A 135 16.31 -13.06 -68.03
N GLN A 136 16.03 -14.30 -67.61
CA GLN A 136 16.26 -15.49 -68.41
C GLN A 136 15.47 -15.47 -69.73
N ARG A 137 14.25 -14.95 -69.72
CA ARG A 137 13.44 -14.77 -70.94
C ARG A 137 14.12 -13.82 -71.93
N ARG A 138 14.67 -12.69 -71.45
CA ARG A 138 15.41 -11.73 -72.30
C ARG A 138 16.71 -12.32 -72.81
N SER A 139 17.50 -12.95 -71.95
CA SER A 139 18.78 -13.57 -72.31
C SER A 139 18.60 -14.69 -73.33
N ARG A 140 17.56 -15.51 -73.21
CA ARG A 140 17.22 -16.54 -74.21
C ARG A 140 16.87 -15.95 -75.57
N ALA A 141 16.09 -14.86 -75.60
CA ALA A 141 15.75 -14.18 -76.85
C ALA A 141 17.00 -13.59 -77.51
N LEU A 142 17.85 -12.93 -76.72
CA LEU A 142 19.11 -12.37 -77.20
C LEU A 142 20.05 -13.47 -77.73
N LEU A 143 20.28 -14.53 -76.96
CA LEU A 143 21.11 -15.67 -77.36
C LEU A 143 20.59 -16.33 -78.65
N ARG A 144 19.27 -16.52 -78.76
CA ARG A 144 18.67 -17.08 -79.97
C ARG A 144 18.95 -16.20 -81.18
N ASN A 145 18.76 -14.88 -81.04
CA ASN A 145 18.99 -13.93 -82.13
C ASN A 145 20.48 -13.84 -82.50
N THR A 146 21.39 -13.86 -81.53
CA THR A 146 22.84 -13.86 -81.81
C THR A 146 23.29 -15.14 -82.48
N LEU A 147 22.80 -16.32 -82.06
CA LEU A 147 23.10 -17.59 -82.72
C LEU A 147 22.55 -17.65 -84.15
N LEU A 148 21.36 -17.09 -84.40
CA LEU A 148 20.80 -16.97 -85.76
C LEU A 148 21.67 -16.09 -86.65
N LEU A 149 22.08 -14.92 -86.16
CA LEU A 149 23.02 -14.03 -86.86
C LEU A 149 24.35 -14.72 -87.16
N GLN A 150 24.94 -15.40 -86.18
CA GLN A 150 26.19 -16.14 -86.35
C GLN A 150 26.06 -17.26 -87.37
N ARG A 151 24.91 -17.95 -87.43
CA ARG A 151 24.66 -19.00 -88.43
C ARG A 151 24.62 -18.42 -89.84
N VAL A 152 23.84 -17.35 -90.06
CA VAL A 152 23.77 -16.67 -91.37
C VAL A 152 25.15 -16.16 -91.80
N TRP A 153 25.96 -15.67 -90.86
CA TRP A 153 27.28 -15.13 -91.18
C TRP A 153 28.32 -16.20 -91.52
N ARG A 154 28.17 -17.43 -91.02
CA ARG A 154 29.08 -18.55 -91.31
C ARG A 154 28.74 -19.31 -92.60
N GLY A 155 27.56 -19.11 -93.18
CA GLY A 155 27.06 -19.85 -94.35
C GLY A 155 26.15 -21.00 -93.94
#